data_AF-A0A0G3B6F1-F1
#
_entry.id   AF-A0A0G3B6F1-F1
#
_cell.length_a   1.000
_cell.length_b   1.000
_cell.length_c   1.000
_cell.angle_alpha   90.00
_cell.angle_beta   90.00
_cell.angle_gamma   90.00
#
_symmetry.space_group_name_H-M   'P 1'
#
loop_
_entity.id
_entity.type
_entity.pdbx_description
1 polymer ?
#
loop_
_entity_poly.entity_id
_entity_poly.type
_entity_poly.pdbx_seq_one_letter_code
_entity_poly.pdbx_strand_id
1 'polypeptide(L)' 'MANALHIDTLKFARKLTDAGMDQKAAEAIAEGLAEADTSTLATKQDLAEFKAELFRHLWIMAAGIVGLTVTLIKVLPG' A
#
# COMPACT_ATOMS: atom_id res chain seq x y z
N MET A 1 -7.10 8.03 -0.53
CA MET A 1 -6.81 8.75 -1.79
C MET A 1 -5.39 8.38 -2.17
N ALA A 2 -5.18 7.68 -3.28
CA ALA A 2 -3.85 7.27 -3.71
C ALA A 2 -3.02 8.53 -3.99
N ASN A 3 -1.93 8.72 -3.25
CA ASN A 3 -1.02 9.83 -3.44
C ASN A 3 -0.19 9.50 -4.69
N ALA A 4 -0.72 9.87 -5.86
CA ALA A 4 -0.02 9.72 -7.13
C ALA A 4 1.39 10.31 -6.99
N LEU A 5 2.42 9.53 -7.29
CA LEU A 5 3.79 10.03 -7.30
C LEU A 5 3.85 11.18 -8.30
N HIS A 6 3.94 12.41 -7.80
CA HIS A 6 3.98 13.61 -8.64
C HIS A 6 5.39 13.76 -9.21
N ILE A 7 5.72 12.91 -10.20
CA ILE A 7 7.00 12.94 -10.90
C ILE A 7 7.01 14.18 -11.80
N ASP A 8 7.92 15.10 -11.51
CA ASP A 8 8.21 16.25 -12.37
C ASP A 8 9.00 15.78 -13.60
N THR A 9 8.26 15.42 -14.65
CA THR A 9 8.79 14.91 -15.92
C THR A 9 9.77 15.88 -16.57
N LEU A 10 9.52 17.19 -16.44
CA LEU A 10 10.38 18.23 -17.00
C LEU A 10 11.73 18.29 -16.28
N LYS A 11 11.73 18.24 -14.94
CA LYS A 11 12.96 18.19 -14.16
C LYS A 11 13.72 16.88 -14.37
N PHE A 12 13.01 15.78 -14.58
CA PHE A 12 13.61 14.48 -14.85
C PHE A 12 14.26 14.43 -16.25
N ALA A 13 13.55 14.88 -17.29
CA ALA A 13 14.10 14.99 -18.65
C ALA A 13 15.34 15.89 -18.68
N ARG A 14 15.30 17.06 -18.02
CA ARG A 14 16.46 17.97 -17.93
C ARG A 14 17.68 17.30 -17.32
N LYS A 15 17.52 16.56 -16.22
CA LYS A 15 18.63 15.81 -15.60
C LYS A 15 19.24 14.77 -16.53
N LEU A 16 18.42 14.11 -17.34
CA LEU A 16 18.89 13.11 -18.31
C LEU A 16 19.63 13.80 -19.46
N THR A 17 19.13 14.93 -19.95
CA THR A 17 19.81 15.75 -20.96
C THR A 17 21.15 16.30 -20.45
N ASP A 18 21.18 16.80 -19.21
CA ASP A 18 22.41 17.29 -18.55
C ASP A 18 23.45 16.16 -18.37
N ALA A 19 23.00 14.90 -18.30
CA ALA A 19 23.86 13.71 -18.26
C ALA A 19 24.37 13.29 -19.66
N GLY A 20 24.07 14.05 -20.70
CA GLY A 20 24.52 13.80 -22.08
C GLY A 20 23.56 12.97 -22.93
N MET A 21 22.32 12.76 -22.46
CA MET A 21 21.30 12.06 -23.24
C MET A 21 20.64 13.02 -24.24
N ASP A 22 20.25 12.51 -25.42
CA ASP A 22 19.51 13.30 -26.39
C ASP A 22 18.16 13.75 -25.81
N GLN A 23 17.78 15.00 -26.09
CA GLN A 23 16.58 15.62 -25.50
C GLN A 23 15.30 14.84 -25.83
N LYS A 24 15.16 14.31 -27.05
CA LYS A 24 13.97 13.53 -27.42
C LYS A 24 13.92 12.21 -26.67
N ALA A 25 15.07 11.58 -26.45
CA ALA A 25 15.15 10.36 -25.64
C ALA A 25 14.82 10.66 -24.16
N ALA A 26 15.28 11.81 -23.63
CA ALA A 26 15.01 12.25 -22.26
C ALA A 26 13.54 12.51 -22.02
N GLU A 27 12.89 13.18 -22.96
CA GLU A 27 11.44 13.43 -22.93
C GLU A 27 10.66 12.11 -23.01
N ALA A 28 11.00 11.22 -23.95
CA ALA A 28 10.32 9.93 -24.11
C ALA A 28 10.42 9.04 -22.85
N ILE A 29 11.58 9.02 -22.19
CA ILE A 29 11.77 8.25 -20.95
C ILE A 29 11.00 8.89 -19.79
N ALA A 30 10.99 10.22 -19.69
CA ALA A 30 10.25 10.93 -18.65
C ALA A 30 8.73 10.75 -18.80
N GLU A 31 8.24 10.77 -20.03
CA GLU A 31 6.84 10.56 -20.38
C GLU A 31 6.43 9.11 -20.09
N GLY A 32 7.21 8.12 -20.53
CA GLY A 32 6.96 6.71 -20.22
C GLY A 32 6.98 6.38 -18.72
N LEU A 33 7.76 7.11 -17.92
CA LEU A 33 7.78 6.96 -16.46
C LEU A 33 6.56 7.61 -15.79
N ALA A 34 6.01 8.68 -16.37
CA ALA A 34 4.77 9.28 -15.89
C ALA A 34 3.53 8.46 -16.29
N GLU A 35 3.58 7.83 -17.46
CA GLU A 35 2.56 6.88 -17.91
C GLU A 35 2.62 5.54 -17.17
N ALA A 36 3.78 5.17 -16.60
CA ALA A 36 3.90 4.00 -15.73
C ALA A 36 2.99 4.20 -14.51
N ASP A 37 1.85 3.50 -14.54
CA ASP A 37 0.75 3.70 -13.61
C ASP A 37 1.17 3.37 -12.18
N THR A 38 1.52 4.41 -11.43
CA THR A 38 1.89 4.30 -10.01
C THR A 38 0.67 4.17 -9.09
N SER A 39 -0.56 4.15 -9.64
CA SER A 39 -1.79 4.02 -8.87
C SER A 39 -1.93 2.71 -8.10
N THR A 40 -1.15 1.68 -8.49
CA THR A 40 -1.15 0.34 -7.86
C THR A 40 -0.02 0.13 -6.85
N LEU A 41 0.78 1.15 -6.56
CA LEU A 41 1.75 1.08 -5.45
C LEU A 41 0.99 1.19 -4.13
N ALA A 42 0.41 0.07 -3.66
CA ALA A 42 -0.06 -0.03 -2.29
C ALA A 42 1.10 0.37 -1.37
N THR A 43 0.96 1.49 -0.66
CA THR A 43 2.03 1.99 0.18
C THR A 43 2.27 0.94 1.26
N LYS A 44 3.53 0.72 1.67
CA LYS A 44 3.81 -0.23 2.78
C LYS A 44 2.98 0.09 4.04
N GLN A 45 2.59 1.35 4.20
CA GLN A 45 1.68 1.82 5.24
C GLN A 45 0.25 1.29 5.07
N ASP A 46 -0.34 1.36 3.87
CA ASP A 46 -1.69 0.84 3.60
C ASP A 46 -1.78 -0.67 3.90
N LEU A 47 -0.71 -1.40 3.56
CA LEU A 47 -0.58 -2.82 3.86
C LEU A 47 -0.47 -3.10 5.37
N ALA A 48 0.22 -2.23 6.11
CA ALA A 48 0.33 -2.31 7.56
C ALA A 48 -1.01 -1.98 8.26
N GLU A 49 -1.73 -0.97 7.79
CA GLU A 49 -3.06 -0.59 8.28
C GLU A 49 -4.06 -1.74 8.06
N PHE A 50 -4.10 -2.29 6.84
CA PHE A 50 -4.95 -3.44 6.52
C PHE A 50 -4.63 -4.67 7.38
N LYS A 51 -3.33 -4.95 7.59
CA LYS A 51 -2.89 -6.04 8.46
C LYS A 51 -3.33 -5.82 9.91
N ALA A 52 -3.22 -4.59 10.43
CA ALA A 52 -3.65 -4.26 11.79
C ALA A 52 -5.17 -4.42 11.96
N GLU A 53 -5.96 -4.01 10.98
CA GLU A 53 -7.41 -4.18 10.97
C GLU A 53 -7.82 -5.67 10.95
N LEU A 54 -7.14 -6.47 10.12
CA LEU A 54 -7.34 -7.93 10.09
C LEU A 54 -7.02 -8.57 11.44
N PHE A 55 -5.88 -8.25 12.05
CA PHE A 55 -5.54 -8.78 13.36
C PHE A 55 -6.56 -8.38 14.42
N ARG A 56 -7.05 -7.13 14.40
CA ARG A 56 -8.08 -6.68 15.33
C ARG A 56 -9.35 -7.52 15.23
N HIS A 57 -9.84 -7.76 14.01
CA HIS A 57 -11.02 -8.60 13.80
C HIS A 57 -10.80 -10.05 14.25
N LEU A 58 -9.64 -10.63 13.91
CA LEU A 58 -9.28 -11.98 14.35
C LEU A 58 -9.24 -12.10 15.88
N TRP A 59 -8.67 -11.11 16.58
CA TRP A 59 -8.63 -11.09 18.04
C TRP A 59 -10.01 -10.97 18.67
N ILE A 60 -10.90 -10.15 18.11
CA ILE A 60 -12.29 -10.03 18.59
C ILE A 60 -13.02 -11.37 18.44
N MET A 61 -12.91 -12.02 17.28
CA MET A 61 -13.53 -13.32 17.06
C MET A 61 -12.95 -14.40 17.98
N ALA A 62 -11.62 -14.43 18.15
CA ALA A 62 -10.96 -15.36 19.06
C ALA A 62 -11.42 -15.17 20.51
N ALA A 63 -11.47 -13.93 20.99
CA ALA A 63 -11.97 -13.61 22.32
C ALA A 63 -13.45 -13.99 22.50
N GLY A 64 -14.28 -13.78 21.48
CA GLY A 64 -15.68 -14.19 21.48
C GLY A 64 -15.86 -15.71 21.58
N ILE A 65 -15.13 -16.48 20.76
CA ILE A 65 -15.17 -17.96 20.79
C ILE A 65 -14.69 -18.49 22.13
N VAL A 66 -13.55 -17.98 22.63
CA VAL A 66 -13.00 -18.39 23.94
C VAL A 66 -13.96 -18.01 25.08
N GLY A 67 -14.51 -16.80 25.06
CA GLY A 67 -15.47 -16.35 26.06
C GLY A 67 -16.75 -17.21 26.06
N LEU A 68 -17.29 -17.51 24.88
CA LEU A 68 -18.47 -18.36 24.73
C LEU A 68 -18.22 -19.78 25.26
N THR A 69 -17.11 -20.40 24.85
CA THR A 69 -16.75 -21.77 25.28
C THR A 69 -16.57 -21.84 26.80
N VAL A 70 -15.86 -20.91 27.42
CA VAL A 70 -15.70 -20.85 28.89
C VAL A 70 -17.03 -20.64 29.60
N THR A 71 -17.90 -19.78 29.05
CA THR A 71 -19.23 -19.53 29.63
C THR A 71 -20.09 -20.79 29.58
N LEU A 72 -20.10 -21.51 28.45
CA LEU A 72 -20.83 -22.77 28.29
C LEU A 72 -20.34 -23.84 29.27
N ILE A 73 -19.02 -23.99 29.45
CA ILE A 73 -18.45 -24.94 30.43
C ILE A 73 -18.90 -24.61 31.86
N LYS A 74 -18.99 -23.31 32.20
CA LYS A 74 -19.36 -22.90 33.56
C LYS A 74 -20.87 -22.98 33.83
N VAL A 75 -21.69 -22.87 32.78
CA VAL A 75 -23.16 -22.84 32.87
C VAL A 75 -23.79 -24.23 32.70
N LEU A 76 -23.15 -25.17 31.99
CA LEU A 76 -23.58 -26.57 32.03
C LEU A 76 -23.10 -27.20 33.36
N PRO A 77 -24.00 -27.54 34.30
CA PRO A 77 -23.61 -28.43 35.39
C PRO A 77 -23.29 -29.79 34.76
N GLY A 78 -22.06 -30.27 34.96
CA GLY A 78 -21.68 -31.66 34.72
C GLY A 78 -22.33 -32.60 35.72
#